data_AF-W2HGQ6-F1
#
_entry.id   AF-W2HGQ6-F1
#
_cell.length_a   1.000
_cell.length_b   1.000
_cell.length_c   1.000
_cell.angle_alpha   90.00
_cell.angle_beta   90.00
_cell.angle_gamma   90.00
#
_symmetry.space_group_name_H-M   'P 1'
#
loop_
_entity.id
_entity.type
_entity.pdbx_description
1 polymer ?
#
loop_
_entity_poly.entity_id
_entity_poly.type
_entity_poly.pdbx_seq_one_letter_code
_entity_poly.pdbx_strand_id
1 'polypeptide(L)'
;MMRSVIAATRHPKALRRSHPAISTATQFSIEASFSSRSSVRTLKLLERHKVSTLDIGIFKRKKKPITMVTAYDYPSAVHVDLAGFDIVLVGDSMGMVELGMDTTLSVTLEEMIHHTKAVKRGATRPLVIADMPFGTCEGTPYEALKGAQLLVKEGGADCVKIEGGKERAETIKTIVDGGIAVMAHIGLRPQHISVLGGFRAQGRTAAQARSIIEDALAVQMAGAFAVLIECVPIAVAQHVTELLKIPAIGIGAGASTDGQVLVFHDLLGMLQHPHHAQFVPKFCKRYAGIGEQIRIGLEAYRDDVESGQFSSEAYSPYKVRRCRRNLLS
;
A
#
# COMPACT_ATOMS: atom_id res chain seq x y z
N MET A 1 -49.10 -0.70 33.19
CA MET A 1 -50.12 0.29 33.64
C MET A 1 -49.36 1.48 34.21
N MET A 2 -49.21 2.59 33.45
CA MET A 2 -50.06 3.80 33.48
C MET A 2 -50.16 4.39 34.90
N ARG A 3 -49.85 5.65 35.26
CA ARG A 3 -49.78 7.00 34.62
C ARG A 3 -48.96 7.89 35.59
N SER A 4 -48.06 8.79 35.16
CA SER A 4 -48.27 10.22 34.85
C SER A 4 -49.10 11.01 35.88
N VAL A 5 -48.55 12.11 36.43
CA VAL A 5 -49.22 13.43 36.53
C VAL A 5 -48.16 14.58 36.53
N ILE A 6 -48.49 15.60 35.74
CA ILE A 6 -47.81 16.88 35.44
C ILE A 6 -48.38 18.00 36.35
N ALA A 7 -47.66 19.14 36.45
CA ALA A 7 -48.14 20.54 36.62
C ALA A 7 -47.61 21.24 37.88
N ALA A 8 -47.31 22.56 37.95
CA ALA A 8 -47.19 23.63 36.97
C ALA A 8 -46.71 24.92 37.73
N THR A 9 -46.00 25.80 37.00
CA THR A 9 -46.03 27.29 37.07
C THR A 9 -45.74 28.08 38.37
N ARG A 10 -44.76 29.02 38.30
CA ARG A 10 -44.93 30.50 38.21
C ARG A 10 -43.62 31.27 38.51
N HIS A 11 -43.26 32.19 37.60
CA HIS A 11 -42.33 33.35 37.78
C HIS A 11 -42.99 34.46 38.66
N PRO A 12 -42.31 35.55 39.17
CA PRO A 12 -41.22 36.31 38.52
C PRO A 12 -40.18 37.10 39.39
N LYS A 13 -39.18 37.69 38.68
CA LYS A 13 -38.42 38.96 38.90
C LYS A 13 -37.54 39.15 40.16
N ALA A 14 -36.23 39.37 39.95
CA ALA A 14 -35.57 40.67 40.17
C ALA A 14 -34.07 40.66 39.81
N LEU A 15 -33.60 41.82 39.36
CA LEU A 15 -32.27 42.16 38.82
C LEU A 15 -31.10 41.92 39.79
N ARG A 16 -29.93 41.56 39.24
CA ARG A 16 -28.65 42.27 39.49
C ARG A 16 -27.55 41.86 38.49
N ARG A 17 -26.85 42.86 37.99
CA ARG A 17 -25.66 42.76 37.12
C ARG A 17 -24.45 42.26 37.92
N SER A 18 -23.66 41.34 37.34
CA SER A 18 -22.21 41.20 37.58
C SER A 18 -21.61 40.24 36.54
N HIS A 19 -20.77 40.73 35.64
CA HIS A 19 -19.70 39.92 35.04
C HIS A 19 -18.67 39.66 36.15
N PRO A 20 -18.08 38.44 36.25
CA PRO A 20 -16.90 38.15 35.43
C PRO A 20 -16.72 36.67 35.04
N ALA A 21 -15.64 36.45 34.26
CA ALA A 21 -14.89 35.21 34.08
C ALA A 21 -15.46 34.16 33.12
N ILE A 22 -15.02 34.31 31.86
CA ILE A 22 -14.81 33.22 30.90
C ILE A 22 -13.97 32.15 31.59
N SER A 23 -14.61 31.03 31.90
CA SER A 23 -13.98 29.85 32.49
C SER A 23 -13.69 28.85 31.40
N THR A 24 -12.41 28.47 31.34
CA THR A 24 -11.90 27.13 30.99
C THR A 24 -12.17 26.61 29.59
N ALA A 25 -11.17 26.83 28.74
CA ALA A 25 -10.49 25.80 27.96
C ALA A 25 -11.34 24.57 27.62
N THR A 26 -11.91 24.58 26.42
CA THR A 26 -12.25 23.35 25.70
C THR A 26 -10.94 22.59 25.52
N GLN A 27 -10.70 21.63 26.42
CA GLN A 27 -9.72 20.57 26.25
C GLN A 27 -10.01 19.91 24.89
N PHE A 28 -9.13 20.12 23.92
CA PHE A 28 -8.98 19.19 22.81
C PHE A 28 -8.46 17.89 23.41
N SER A 29 -9.38 17.07 23.92
CA SER A 29 -9.11 15.67 24.22
C SER A 29 -9.05 14.92 22.90
N ILE A 30 -7.95 15.06 22.18
CA ILE A 30 -7.49 13.97 21.32
C ILE A 30 -6.91 12.94 22.28
N GLU A 31 -7.79 12.15 22.88
CA GLU A 31 -7.41 10.80 23.30
C GLU A 31 -7.17 9.99 22.01
N ALA A 32 -6.07 10.29 21.33
CA ALA A 32 -5.38 9.27 20.56
C ALA A 32 -4.83 8.30 21.60
N SER A 33 -5.72 7.45 22.13
CA SER A 33 -5.32 6.30 22.91
C SER A 33 -4.51 5.42 21.95
N PHE A 34 -3.21 5.67 21.90
CA PHE A 34 -2.27 4.64 21.53
C PHE A 34 -2.41 3.58 22.62
N SER A 35 -3.40 2.71 22.43
CA SER A 35 -3.77 1.68 23.39
C SER A 35 -2.50 0.96 23.80
N SER A 36 -2.31 0.68 25.09
CA SER A 36 -1.19 -0.13 25.55
C SER A 36 -1.04 -1.43 24.74
N ARG A 37 -2.16 -1.95 24.20
CA ARG A 37 -2.20 -3.08 23.25
C ARG A 37 -1.57 -2.77 21.88
N SER A 38 -1.76 -1.57 21.31
CA SER A 38 -1.11 -1.19 20.05
C SER A 38 0.40 -1.01 20.25
N SER A 39 0.83 -0.37 21.34
CA SER A 39 2.26 -0.24 21.69
C SER A 39 2.95 -1.60 21.84
N VAL A 40 2.35 -2.52 22.58
CA VAL A 40 2.91 -3.88 22.78
C VAL A 40 2.94 -4.67 21.47
N ARG A 41 1.90 -4.55 20.63
CA ARG A 41 1.89 -5.18 19.30
C ARG A 41 3.01 -4.63 18.42
N THR A 42 3.21 -3.31 18.39
CA THR A 42 4.28 -2.68 17.61
C THR A 42 5.66 -3.11 18.10
N LEU A 43 5.89 -3.15 19.42
CA LEU A 43 7.16 -3.62 19.99
C LEU A 43 7.49 -5.06 19.57
N LYS A 44 6.52 -5.96 19.59
CA LYS A 44 6.71 -7.35 19.12
C LYS A 44 6.98 -7.44 17.61
N LEU A 45 6.46 -6.49 16.82
CA LEU A 45 6.73 -6.43 15.39
C LEU A 45 8.13 -5.90 15.08
N LEU A 46 8.69 -5.03 15.94
CA LEU A 46 10.06 -4.53 15.81
C LEU A 46 11.12 -5.62 16.04
N GLU A 47 10.78 -6.69 16.77
CA GLU A 47 11.65 -7.86 16.99
C GLU A 47 11.69 -8.83 15.80
N ARG A 48 10.91 -8.59 14.74
CA ARG A 48 10.86 -9.52 13.60
C ARG A 48 12.16 -9.50 12.80
N HIS A 49 12.59 -10.68 12.40
CA HIS A 49 13.67 -10.86 11.43
C HIS A 49 13.22 -10.45 10.02
N LYS A 50 14.21 -10.18 9.17
CA LYS A 50 14.04 -9.95 7.73
C LYS A 50 13.40 -11.19 7.08
N VAL A 51 12.26 -11.01 6.43
CA VAL A 51 11.61 -12.05 5.64
C VAL A 51 12.41 -12.30 4.36
N SER A 52 12.73 -13.55 4.09
CA SER A 52 13.44 -14.03 2.90
C SER A 52 12.51 -14.80 1.96
N THR A 53 12.99 -15.10 0.74
CA THR A 53 12.27 -15.98 -0.20
C THR A 53 12.07 -17.40 0.36
N LEU A 54 13.01 -17.88 1.19
CA LEU A 54 12.89 -19.15 1.89
C LEU A 54 11.71 -19.14 2.88
N ASP A 55 11.50 -18.04 3.59
CA ASP A 55 10.39 -17.89 4.52
C ASP A 55 9.04 -17.92 3.81
N ILE A 56 8.93 -17.28 2.64
CA ILE A 56 7.71 -17.33 1.81
C ILE A 56 7.39 -18.79 1.41
N GLY A 57 8.40 -19.56 1.01
CA GLY A 57 8.24 -21.00 0.75
C GLY A 57 7.84 -21.81 1.99
N ILE A 58 8.37 -21.47 3.16
CA ILE A 58 7.98 -22.07 4.46
C ILE A 58 6.52 -21.73 4.78
N PHE A 59 6.07 -20.51 4.51
CA PHE A 59 4.70 -20.07 4.78
C PHE A 59 3.68 -20.89 4.01
N LYS A 60 3.91 -21.15 2.70
CA LYS A 60 3.08 -22.08 1.93
C LYS A 60 3.02 -23.47 2.57
N ARG A 61 4.17 -24.08 2.88
CA ARG A 61 4.24 -25.43 3.48
C ARG A 61 3.50 -25.53 4.81
N LYS A 62 3.55 -24.46 5.61
CA LYS A 62 2.85 -24.36 6.89
C LYS A 62 1.40 -23.88 6.77
N LYS A 63 0.90 -23.62 5.54
CA LYS A 63 -0.41 -23.01 5.29
C LYS A 63 -0.61 -21.71 6.08
N LYS A 64 0.45 -20.94 6.31
CA LYS A 64 0.39 -19.59 6.87
C LYS A 64 0.05 -18.63 5.71
N PRO A 65 -1.06 -17.89 5.76
CA PRO A 65 -1.39 -16.90 4.73
C PRO A 65 -0.27 -15.86 4.59
N ILE A 66 0.17 -15.61 3.36
CA ILE A 66 1.21 -14.63 3.05
C ILE A 66 0.57 -13.27 2.83
N THR A 67 1.06 -12.26 3.55
CA THR A 67 0.56 -10.88 3.43
C THR A 67 1.49 -10.02 2.58
N MET A 68 0.94 -9.43 1.52
CA MET A 68 1.66 -8.56 0.61
C MET A 68 0.87 -7.27 0.38
N VAL A 69 1.56 -6.14 0.29
CA VAL A 69 0.96 -4.84 -0.05
C VAL A 69 1.99 -4.02 -0.81
N THR A 70 1.52 -3.11 -1.65
CA THR A 70 2.44 -2.16 -2.28
C THR A 70 2.91 -1.07 -1.32
N ALA A 71 4.05 -0.46 -1.62
CA ALA A 71 4.51 0.80 -1.04
C ALA A 71 5.46 1.47 -2.03
N TYR A 72 5.56 2.80 -1.98
CA TYR A 72 6.25 3.56 -3.04
C TYR A 72 7.18 4.64 -2.50
N ASP A 73 7.09 4.98 -1.22
CA ASP A 73 7.92 5.99 -0.59
C ASP A 73 8.37 5.56 0.81
N TYR A 74 9.18 6.40 1.47
CA TYR A 74 9.66 6.11 2.82
C TYR A 74 8.53 6.05 3.87
N PRO A 75 7.61 7.04 3.97
CA PRO A 75 6.51 6.99 4.95
C PRO A 75 5.59 5.77 4.80
N SER A 76 5.15 5.45 3.58
CA SER A 76 4.32 4.27 3.33
C SER A 76 5.05 2.99 3.72
N ALA A 77 6.33 2.86 3.35
CA ALA A 77 7.15 1.72 3.71
C ALA A 77 7.31 1.55 5.23
N VAL A 78 7.50 2.64 5.98
CA VAL A 78 7.55 2.61 7.46
C VAL A 78 6.23 2.09 8.03
N HIS A 79 5.09 2.57 7.53
CA HIS A 79 3.78 2.11 7.99
C HIS A 79 3.54 0.63 7.68
N VAL A 80 3.91 0.19 6.48
CA VAL A 80 3.78 -1.22 6.08
C VAL A 80 4.67 -2.13 6.91
N ASP A 81 5.90 -1.70 7.18
CA ASP A 81 6.84 -2.45 8.02
C ASP A 81 6.32 -2.56 9.47
N LEU A 82 5.86 -1.46 10.06
CA LEU A 82 5.25 -1.45 11.40
C LEU A 82 3.93 -2.22 11.48
N ALA A 83 3.19 -2.34 10.38
CA ALA A 83 1.98 -3.16 10.31
C ALA A 83 2.30 -4.67 10.25
N GLY A 84 3.54 -5.03 9.93
CA GLY A 84 4.00 -6.41 9.94
C GLY A 84 3.60 -7.21 8.71
N PHE A 85 3.61 -6.60 7.52
CA PHE A 85 3.47 -7.34 6.28
C PHE A 85 4.66 -8.29 6.05
N ASP A 86 4.45 -9.38 5.31
CA ASP A 86 5.53 -10.31 4.95
C ASP A 86 6.30 -9.81 3.73
N ILE A 87 5.60 -9.20 2.76
CA ILE A 87 6.15 -8.72 1.49
C ILE A 87 5.70 -7.27 1.23
N VAL A 88 6.64 -6.44 0.78
CA VAL A 88 6.38 -5.12 0.20
C VAL A 88 6.66 -5.19 -1.30
N LEU A 89 5.72 -4.73 -2.12
CA LEU A 89 5.90 -4.57 -3.56
C LEU A 89 6.07 -3.11 -3.93
N VAL A 90 7.23 -2.77 -4.48
CA VAL A 90 7.42 -1.53 -5.24
C VAL A 90 6.95 -1.84 -6.66
N GLY A 91 5.67 -1.60 -6.90
CA GLY A 91 5.02 -1.97 -8.16
C GLY A 91 4.96 -0.82 -9.16
N ASP A 92 4.99 -1.14 -10.45
CA ASP A 92 4.83 -0.18 -11.54
C ASP A 92 3.46 0.55 -11.52
N SER A 93 2.49 0.01 -10.78
CA SER A 93 1.26 0.70 -10.34
C SER A 93 1.50 2.13 -9.83
N MET A 94 2.70 2.44 -9.30
CA MET A 94 3.10 3.79 -8.91
C MET A 94 2.96 4.82 -10.04
N GLY A 95 3.13 4.42 -11.30
CA GLY A 95 2.86 5.29 -12.44
C GLY A 95 1.46 5.89 -12.39
N MET A 96 0.46 5.09 -12.01
CA MET A 96 -0.92 5.56 -11.91
C MET A 96 -1.22 6.22 -10.57
N VAL A 97 -0.81 5.61 -9.45
CA VAL A 97 -1.26 6.04 -8.11
C VAL A 97 -0.40 7.11 -7.45
N GLU A 98 0.87 7.23 -7.85
CA GLU A 98 1.80 8.27 -7.37
C GLU A 98 2.05 9.34 -8.44
N LEU A 99 2.25 8.92 -9.70
CA LEU A 99 2.64 9.83 -10.79
C LEU A 99 1.46 10.31 -11.65
N GLY A 100 0.24 9.79 -11.42
CA GLY A 100 -0.97 10.24 -12.11
C GLY A 100 -1.02 9.89 -13.61
N MET A 101 -0.22 8.93 -14.06
CA MET A 101 -0.24 8.41 -15.43
C MET A 101 -1.50 7.58 -15.69
N ASP A 102 -1.94 7.53 -16.95
CA ASP A 102 -3.13 6.75 -17.34
C ASP A 102 -2.90 5.23 -17.28
N THR A 103 -1.65 4.79 -17.49
CA THR A 103 -1.25 3.38 -17.50
C THR A 103 0.15 3.21 -16.92
N THR A 104 0.57 1.97 -16.65
CA THR A 104 1.92 1.67 -16.15
C THR A 104 2.98 1.59 -17.27
N LEU A 105 2.61 1.74 -18.54
CA LEU A 105 3.52 1.56 -19.68
C LEU A 105 4.64 2.60 -19.77
N SER A 106 4.41 3.81 -19.24
CA SER A 106 5.37 4.90 -19.29
C SER A 106 6.37 4.88 -18.14
N VAL A 107 6.21 3.96 -17.18
CA VAL A 107 7.11 3.84 -16.03
C VAL A 107 8.48 3.36 -16.50
N THR A 108 9.51 4.09 -16.09
CA THR A 108 10.91 3.82 -16.44
C THR A 108 11.63 2.99 -15.38
N LEU A 109 12.76 2.39 -15.75
CA LEU A 109 13.61 1.67 -14.80
C LEU A 109 14.19 2.62 -13.74
N GLU A 110 14.52 3.85 -14.12
CA GLU A 110 15.05 4.88 -13.23
C GLU A 110 14.05 5.28 -12.15
N GLU A 111 12.78 5.45 -12.52
CA GLU A 111 11.71 5.71 -11.54
C GLU A 111 11.51 4.50 -10.62
N MET A 112 11.51 3.28 -11.14
CA MET A 112 11.44 2.07 -10.31
C MET A 112 12.62 2.00 -9.32
N ILE A 113 13.84 2.32 -9.75
CA ILE A 113 15.02 2.39 -8.87
C ILE A 113 14.83 3.48 -7.80
N HIS A 114 14.34 4.67 -8.17
CA HIS A 114 14.11 5.77 -7.24
C HIS A 114 13.12 5.40 -6.13
N HIS A 115 11.95 4.87 -6.49
CA HIS A 115 10.94 4.45 -5.52
C HIS A 115 11.42 3.27 -4.67
N THR A 116 12.16 2.34 -5.26
CA THR A 116 12.76 1.21 -4.51
C THR A 116 13.75 1.70 -3.46
N LYS A 117 14.61 2.68 -3.78
CA LYS A 117 15.53 3.31 -2.81
C LYS A 117 14.77 3.93 -1.63
N ALA A 118 13.66 4.62 -1.89
CA ALA A 118 12.84 5.24 -0.85
C ALA A 118 12.21 4.19 0.06
N VAL A 119 11.59 3.17 -0.53
CA VAL A 119 10.94 2.08 0.21
C VAL A 119 11.94 1.28 1.04
N LYS A 120 13.11 0.94 0.48
CA LYS A 120 14.13 0.17 1.19
C LYS A 120 14.60 0.84 2.48
N ARG A 121 14.61 2.18 2.54
CA ARG A 121 14.94 2.93 3.76
C ARG A 121 13.87 2.79 4.85
N GLY A 122 12.59 2.64 4.48
CA GLY A 122 11.46 2.55 5.41
C GLY A 122 11.07 1.12 5.79
N ALA A 123 11.30 0.16 4.90
CA ALA A 123 10.91 -1.25 5.04
C ALA A 123 12.14 -2.16 5.17
N THR A 124 12.52 -2.43 6.42
CA THR A 124 13.71 -3.22 6.75
C THR A 124 13.39 -4.70 6.98
N ARG A 125 12.20 -5.03 7.48
CA ARG A 125 11.81 -6.42 7.83
C ARG A 125 11.05 -7.19 6.75
N PRO A 126 10.06 -6.64 6.01
CA PRO A 126 9.39 -7.41 4.96
C PRO A 126 10.33 -7.67 3.77
N LEU A 127 10.06 -8.70 2.98
CA LEU A 127 10.75 -8.93 1.72
C LEU A 127 10.37 -7.83 0.72
N VAL A 128 11.34 -7.07 0.22
CA VAL A 128 11.10 -5.95 -0.72
C VAL A 128 11.28 -6.46 -2.15
N ILE A 129 10.20 -6.48 -2.92
CA ILE A 129 10.18 -6.86 -4.32
C ILE A 129 9.98 -5.61 -5.16
N ALA A 130 10.77 -5.43 -6.22
CA ALA A 130 10.57 -4.35 -7.18
C ALA A 130 10.09 -4.90 -8.53
N ASP A 131 9.15 -4.22 -9.16
CA ASP A 131 8.74 -4.55 -10.52
C ASP A 131 9.82 -4.23 -11.55
N MET A 132 9.98 -5.14 -12.51
CA MET A 132 10.61 -4.83 -13.77
C MET A 132 9.56 -4.11 -14.64
N PRO A 133 9.77 -2.83 -15.02
CA PRO A 133 8.78 -2.08 -15.77
C PRO A 133 8.71 -2.54 -17.23
N PHE A 134 7.63 -2.18 -17.91
CA PHE A 134 7.43 -2.48 -19.32
C PHE A 134 8.63 -2.07 -20.18
N GLY A 135 9.02 -2.92 -21.13
CA GLY A 135 10.16 -2.70 -22.03
C GLY A 135 11.49 -3.24 -21.50
N THR A 136 11.54 -3.71 -20.25
CA THR A 136 12.78 -4.23 -19.66
C THR A 136 12.91 -5.75 -19.71
N CYS A 137 11.82 -6.48 -19.94
CA CYS A 137 11.80 -7.96 -19.94
C CYS A 137 11.39 -8.57 -21.28
N GLU A 138 10.98 -7.73 -22.22
CA GLU A 138 10.40 -8.14 -23.49
C GLU A 138 11.45 -8.44 -24.57
N GLY A 139 12.61 -7.80 -24.46
CA GLY A 139 13.77 -7.96 -25.33
C GLY A 139 14.62 -9.18 -24.99
N THR A 140 15.94 -9.03 -24.97
CA THR A 140 16.82 -10.17 -24.71
C THR A 140 16.85 -10.54 -23.22
N PRO A 141 16.94 -11.83 -22.85
CA PRO A 141 17.07 -12.25 -21.45
C PRO A 141 18.23 -11.59 -20.70
N TYR A 142 19.32 -11.26 -21.40
CA TYR A 142 20.48 -10.61 -20.80
C TYR A 142 20.24 -9.13 -20.47
N GLU A 143 19.50 -8.38 -21.30
CA GLU A 143 19.09 -7.01 -20.99
C GLU A 143 18.20 -6.96 -19.75
N ALA A 144 17.26 -7.92 -19.64
CA ALA A 144 16.42 -8.06 -18.46
C ALA A 144 17.24 -8.34 -17.20
N LEU A 145 18.26 -9.21 -17.30
CA LEU A 145 19.22 -9.42 -16.21
C LEU A 145 19.96 -8.14 -15.82
N LYS A 146 20.35 -7.29 -16.78
CA LYS A 146 20.98 -5.99 -16.45
C LYS A 146 20.02 -5.07 -15.71
N GLY A 147 18.78 -4.95 -16.16
CA GLY A 147 17.76 -4.16 -15.45
C GLY A 147 17.50 -4.67 -14.03
N ALA A 148 17.38 -5.99 -13.86
CA ALA A 148 17.20 -6.62 -12.55
C ALA A 148 18.41 -6.37 -11.64
N GLN A 149 19.64 -6.44 -12.17
CA GLN A 149 20.85 -6.12 -11.43
C GLN A 149 20.86 -4.67 -10.93
N LEU A 150 20.35 -3.71 -11.70
CA LEU A 150 20.25 -2.31 -11.28
C LEU A 150 19.22 -2.13 -10.16
N LEU A 151 18.04 -2.76 -10.24
CA LEU A 151 17.04 -2.70 -9.17
C LEU A 151 17.56 -3.28 -7.85
N VAL A 152 18.33 -4.37 -7.91
CA VAL A 152 18.94 -4.96 -6.71
C VAL A 152 20.08 -4.09 -6.18
N LYS A 153 21.06 -3.74 -7.03
CA LYS A 153 22.28 -3.04 -6.61
C LYS A 153 22.04 -1.60 -6.22
N GLU A 154 21.27 -0.88 -7.02
CA GLU A 154 21.00 0.54 -6.80
C GLU A 154 19.69 0.75 -6.05
N GLY A 155 18.63 0.04 -6.43
CA GLY A 155 17.32 0.14 -5.77
C GLY A 155 17.34 -0.42 -4.34
N GLY A 156 18.11 -1.48 -4.10
CA GLY A 156 18.12 -2.21 -2.83
C GLY A 156 16.97 -3.22 -2.69
N ALA A 157 16.30 -3.56 -3.81
CA ALA A 157 15.33 -4.65 -3.84
C ALA A 157 15.96 -5.97 -3.42
N ASP A 158 15.22 -6.81 -2.71
CA ASP A 158 15.66 -8.17 -2.37
C ASP A 158 15.39 -9.13 -3.53
N CYS A 159 14.34 -8.87 -4.32
CA CYS A 159 13.89 -9.67 -5.47
C CYS A 159 13.26 -8.77 -6.54
N VAL A 160 13.02 -9.32 -7.74
CA VAL A 160 12.26 -8.64 -8.80
C VAL A 160 10.95 -9.37 -9.13
N LYS A 161 9.94 -8.63 -9.62
CA LYS A 161 8.70 -9.18 -10.19
C LYS A 161 8.66 -8.94 -11.70
N ILE A 162 8.21 -9.94 -12.46
CA ILE A 162 8.14 -9.90 -13.93
C ILE A 162 6.76 -10.38 -14.41
N GLU A 163 6.14 -9.62 -15.30
CA GLU A 163 4.91 -10.04 -15.99
C GLU A 163 5.22 -10.94 -17.17
N GLY A 164 4.67 -12.15 -17.17
CA GLY A 164 5.08 -13.14 -18.14
C GLY A 164 4.64 -14.55 -17.82
N GLY A 165 4.12 -15.24 -18.83
CA GLY A 165 3.87 -16.67 -18.79
C GLY A 165 5.03 -17.47 -19.38
N LYS A 166 4.70 -18.51 -20.14
CA LYS A 166 5.67 -19.38 -20.82
C LYS A 166 6.65 -18.61 -21.73
N GLU A 167 6.19 -17.52 -22.34
CA GLU A 167 7.01 -16.67 -23.21
C GLU A 167 8.11 -15.88 -22.48
N ARG A 168 8.05 -15.79 -21.15
CA ARG A 168 9.12 -15.19 -20.32
C ARG A 168 9.93 -16.20 -19.54
N ALA A 169 9.72 -17.51 -19.75
CA ALA A 169 10.45 -18.55 -19.03
C ALA A 169 11.97 -18.44 -19.19
N GLU A 170 12.47 -18.16 -20.40
CA GLU A 170 13.91 -17.98 -20.64
C GLU A 170 14.48 -16.74 -19.93
N THR A 171 13.74 -15.63 -19.95
CA THR A 171 14.08 -14.39 -19.22
C THR A 171 14.15 -14.64 -17.72
N ILE A 172 13.12 -15.27 -17.15
CA ILE A 172 13.07 -15.62 -15.72
C ILE A 172 14.25 -16.52 -15.36
N LYS A 173 14.50 -17.56 -16.15
CA LYS A 173 15.62 -18.48 -15.91
C LYS A 173 16.96 -17.77 -15.93
N THR A 174 17.18 -16.88 -16.90
CA THR A 174 18.43 -16.11 -17.01
C THR A 174 18.66 -15.22 -15.80
N ILE A 175 17.61 -14.59 -15.26
CA ILE A 175 17.69 -13.74 -14.08
C ILE A 175 17.97 -14.57 -12.81
N VAL A 176 17.29 -15.72 -12.67
CA VAL A 176 17.48 -16.65 -11.56
C VAL A 176 18.89 -17.26 -11.57
N ASP A 177 19.36 -17.74 -12.72
CA ASP A 177 20.73 -18.27 -12.89
C ASP A 177 21.79 -17.17 -12.66
N GLY A 178 21.44 -15.91 -12.94
CA GLY A 178 22.23 -14.72 -12.61
C GLY A 178 22.24 -14.34 -11.13
N GLY A 179 21.55 -15.09 -10.27
CA GLY A 179 21.56 -14.93 -8.81
C GLY A 179 20.48 -14.00 -8.24
N ILE A 180 19.46 -13.64 -9.02
CA ILE A 180 18.37 -12.76 -8.57
C ILE A 180 17.06 -13.56 -8.50
N ALA A 181 16.43 -13.57 -7.33
CA ALA A 181 15.15 -14.25 -7.17
C ALA A 181 14.02 -13.50 -7.89
N VAL A 182 13.15 -14.25 -8.58
CA VAL A 182 12.05 -13.72 -9.38
C VAL A 182 10.70 -14.18 -8.84
N MET A 183 9.79 -13.23 -8.63
CA MET A 183 8.35 -13.49 -8.54
C MET A 183 7.74 -13.32 -9.93
N ALA A 184 7.10 -14.36 -10.46
CA ALA A 184 6.38 -14.23 -11.74
C ALA A 184 5.01 -13.58 -11.56
N HIS A 185 4.44 -13.01 -12.62
CA HIS A 185 3.08 -12.48 -12.64
C HIS A 185 2.34 -12.99 -13.88
N ILE A 186 1.27 -13.77 -13.66
CA ILE A 186 0.39 -14.36 -14.68
C ILE A 186 -1.07 -13.92 -14.48
N GLY A 187 -1.91 -14.21 -15.48
CA GLY A 187 -3.29 -13.76 -15.50
C GLY A 187 -3.42 -12.43 -16.24
N LEU A 188 -4.14 -11.47 -15.67
CA LEU A 188 -4.19 -10.11 -16.20
C LEU A 188 -2.84 -9.43 -15.95
N ARG A 189 -2.22 -8.92 -17.01
CA ARG A 189 -0.89 -8.29 -16.97
C ARG A 189 -1.02 -6.84 -17.45
N PRO A 190 -1.08 -5.85 -16.55
CA PRO A 190 -1.21 -4.43 -16.90
C PRO A 190 -0.21 -3.94 -17.95
N GLN A 191 1.01 -4.49 -17.99
CA GLN A 191 2.01 -4.11 -19.01
C GLN A 191 1.63 -4.56 -20.44
N HIS A 192 0.63 -5.43 -20.57
CA HIS A 192 0.07 -5.87 -21.85
C HIS A 192 -1.28 -5.24 -22.16
N ILE A 193 -1.66 -4.14 -21.49
CA ILE A 193 -3.01 -3.55 -21.60
C ILE A 193 -3.41 -3.19 -23.04
N SER A 194 -2.46 -2.78 -23.88
CA SER A 194 -2.67 -2.44 -25.30
C SER A 194 -3.05 -3.66 -26.15
N VAL A 195 -2.51 -4.84 -25.82
CA VAL A 195 -2.85 -6.11 -26.46
C VAL A 195 -4.15 -6.68 -25.90
N LEU A 196 -4.38 -6.52 -24.59
CA LEU A 196 -5.56 -7.07 -23.90
C LEU A 196 -6.84 -6.24 -24.13
N GLY A 197 -6.70 -4.97 -24.53
CA GLY A 197 -7.82 -4.06 -24.78
C GLY A 197 -8.55 -3.63 -23.50
N GLY A 198 -7.83 -3.57 -22.37
CA GLY A 198 -8.33 -3.11 -21.07
C GLY A 198 -8.24 -4.14 -19.93
N PHE A 199 -8.56 -3.70 -18.71
CA PHE A 199 -8.48 -4.50 -17.49
C PHE A 199 -9.64 -5.51 -17.42
N ARG A 200 -9.46 -6.69 -18.02
CA ARG A 200 -10.48 -7.74 -18.09
C ARG A 200 -9.97 -9.01 -17.42
N ALA A 201 -10.89 -9.70 -16.73
CA ALA A 201 -10.59 -11.00 -16.13
C ALA A 201 -10.13 -12.01 -17.19
N GLN A 202 -9.06 -12.75 -16.87
CA GLN A 202 -8.47 -13.77 -17.73
C GLN A 202 -8.95 -15.17 -17.31
N GLY A 203 -8.79 -16.19 -18.17
CA GLY A 203 -9.14 -17.56 -17.79
C GLY A 203 -10.64 -17.88 -17.74
N ARG A 204 -11.48 -17.11 -18.46
CA ARG A 204 -12.94 -17.29 -18.44
C ARG A 204 -13.43 -18.43 -19.33
N THR A 205 -12.59 -18.92 -20.23
CA THR A 205 -12.84 -20.10 -21.06
C THR A 205 -11.88 -21.23 -20.70
N ALA A 206 -12.25 -22.47 -21.00
CA ALA A 206 -11.38 -23.63 -20.75
C ALA A 206 -10.00 -23.49 -21.41
N ALA A 207 -9.94 -22.93 -22.63
CA ALA A 207 -8.67 -22.69 -23.33
C ALA A 207 -7.80 -21.64 -22.61
N GLN A 208 -8.39 -20.53 -22.17
CA GLN A 208 -7.65 -19.51 -21.41
C GLN A 208 -7.20 -20.03 -20.05
N ALA A 209 -8.06 -20.77 -19.35
CA ALA A 209 -7.71 -21.39 -18.07
C ALA A 209 -6.54 -22.37 -18.22
N ARG A 210 -6.54 -23.18 -19.29
CA ARG A 210 -5.42 -24.06 -19.63
C ARG A 210 -4.14 -23.27 -19.87
N SER A 211 -4.19 -22.17 -20.62
CA SER A 211 -3.02 -21.31 -20.84
C SER A 211 -2.43 -20.78 -19.53
N ILE A 212 -3.28 -20.33 -18.59
CA ILE A 212 -2.80 -19.84 -17.28
C ILE A 212 -2.10 -20.95 -16.48
N ILE A 213 -2.61 -22.19 -16.55
CA ILE A 213 -1.99 -23.34 -15.89
C ILE A 213 -0.62 -23.65 -16.53
N GLU A 214 -0.53 -23.63 -17.87
CA GLU A 214 0.73 -23.81 -18.59
C GLU A 214 1.74 -22.72 -18.23
N ASP A 215 1.30 -21.47 -18.17
CA ASP A 215 2.12 -20.31 -17.79
C ASP A 215 2.65 -20.48 -16.36
N ALA A 216 1.78 -20.85 -15.42
CA ALA A 216 2.13 -21.09 -14.03
C ALA A 216 3.21 -22.18 -13.88
N LEU A 217 3.06 -23.29 -14.60
CA LEU A 217 4.04 -24.37 -14.59
C LEU A 217 5.36 -23.94 -15.24
N ALA A 218 5.30 -23.21 -16.35
CA ALA A 218 6.48 -22.75 -17.07
C ALA A 218 7.34 -21.80 -16.22
N VAL A 219 6.73 -20.81 -15.55
CA VAL A 219 7.48 -19.88 -14.70
C VAL A 219 8.06 -20.56 -13.46
N GLN A 220 7.37 -21.55 -12.90
CA GLN A 220 7.92 -22.39 -11.83
C GLN A 220 9.13 -23.19 -12.32
N MET A 221 9.05 -23.82 -13.49
CA MET A 221 10.18 -24.57 -14.08
C MET A 221 11.36 -23.66 -14.41
N ALA A 222 11.11 -22.41 -14.77
CA ALA A 222 12.14 -21.40 -14.99
C ALA A 222 12.84 -20.94 -13.70
N GLY A 223 12.32 -21.30 -12.52
CA GLY A 223 12.94 -21.01 -11.22
C GLY A 223 12.34 -19.84 -10.46
N ALA A 224 11.18 -19.32 -10.86
CA ALA A 224 10.46 -18.33 -10.06
C ALA A 224 10.19 -18.89 -8.65
N PHE A 225 10.43 -18.09 -7.60
CA PHE A 225 10.25 -18.54 -6.21
C PHE A 225 8.80 -18.44 -5.74
N ALA A 226 7.99 -17.62 -6.41
CA ALA A 226 6.57 -17.39 -6.18
C ALA A 226 5.91 -16.88 -7.47
N VAL A 227 4.58 -16.93 -7.53
CA VAL A 227 3.80 -16.37 -8.64
C VAL A 227 2.65 -15.52 -8.12
N LEU A 228 2.45 -14.37 -8.74
CA LEU A 228 1.28 -13.52 -8.57
C LEU A 228 0.24 -13.91 -9.64
N ILE A 229 -1.01 -14.11 -9.23
CA ILE A 229 -2.14 -14.44 -10.09
C ILE A 229 -3.17 -13.30 -10.00
N GLU A 230 -3.35 -12.56 -11.10
CA GLU A 230 -4.23 -11.39 -11.14
C GLU A 230 -5.50 -11.61 -11.98
N CYS A 231 -6.65 -11.25 -11.41
CA CYS A 231 -7.96 -11.24 -12.08
C CYS A 231 -8.31 -12.55 -12.81
N VAL A 232 -8.14 -13.67 -12.12
CA VAL A 232 -8.44 -15.03 -12.61
C VAL A 232 -9.63 -15.63 -11.82
N PRO A 233 -10.56 -16.38 -12.45
CA PRO A 233 -11.63 -17.07 -11.75
C PRO A 233 -11.12 -17.94 -10.59
N ILE A 234 -11.86 -17.94 -9.49
CA ILE A 234 -11.50 -18.63 -8.23
C ILE A 234 -11.13 -20.10 -8.47
N ALA A 235 -11.92 -20.82 -9.28
CA ALA A 235 -11.67 -22.24 -9.57
C ALA A 235 -10.32 -22.47 -10.29
N VAL A 236 -9.92 -21.56 -11.18
CA VAL A 236 -8.65 -21.65 -11.91
C VAL A 236 -7.49 -21.30 -10.97
N ALA A 237 -7.60 -20.21 -10.22
CA ALA A 237 -6.58 -19.79 -9.26
C ALA A 237 -6.35 -20.85 -8.15
N GLN A 238 -7.42 -21.47 -7.65
CA GLN A 238 -7.35 -22.59 -6.70
C GLN A 238 -6.58 -23.76 -7.31
N HIS A 239 -6.96 -24.19 -8.52
CA HIS A 239 -6.30 -25.31 -9.17
C HIS A 239 -4.80 -25.04 -9.42
N VAL A 240 -4.44 -23.84 -9.87
CA VAL A 240 -3.04 -23.43 -10.01
C VAL A 240 -2.31 -23.46 -8.67
N THR A 241 -2.93 -22.95 -7.60
CA THR A 241 -2.32 -22.91 -6.26
C THR A 241 -2.02 -24.31 -5.72
N GLU A 242 -2.93 -25.26 -5.95
CA GLU A 242 -2.79 -26.67 -5.56
C GLU A 242 -1.71 -27.40 -6.37
N LEU A 243 -1.57 -27.06 -7.65
CA LEU A 243 -0.61 -27.68 -8.57
C LEU A 243 0.83 -27.21 -8.32
N LEU A 244 1.01 -25.95 -7.93
CA LEU A 244 2.33 -25.35 -7.75
C LEU A 244 2.97 -25.74 -6.41
N LYS A 245 4.28 -26.00 -6.47
CA LYS A 245 5.16 -26.14 -5.31
C LYS A 245 5.55 -24.78 -4.73
N ILE A 246 5.59 -23.75 -5.56
CA ILE A 246 5.87 -22.37 -5.16
C ILE A 246 4.60 -21.65 -4.65
N PRO A 247 4.73 -20.60 -3.82
CA PRO A 247 3.61 -19.80 -3.34
C PRO A 247 2.90 -19.05 -4.45
N ALA A 248 1.56 -19.08 -4.43
CA ALA A 248 0.70 -18.27 -5.27
C ALA A 248 0.11 -17.10 -4.47
N ILE A 249 0.28 -15.87 -4.96
CA ILE A 249 -0.26 -14.65 -4.36
C ILE A 249 -1.40 -14.13 -5.25
N GLY A 250 -2.58 -13.95 -4.68
CA GLY A 250 -3.76 -13.52 -5.42
C GLY A 250 -4.00 -12.01 -5.35
N ILE A 251 -4.51 -11.45 -6.45
CA ILE A 251 -5.20 -10.16 -6.46
C ILE A 251 -6.39 -10.26 -7.43
N GLY A 252 -7.61 -10.21 -6.89
CA GLY A 252 -8.79 -10.56 -7.67
C GLY A 252 -8.84 -12.02 -8.14
N ALA A 253 -8.14 -12.93 -7.45
CA ALA A 253 -8.06 -14.36 -7.76
C ALA A 253 -8.79 -15.27 -6.73
N GLY A 254 -9.56 -14.67 -5.81
CA GLY A 254 -10.23 -15.38 -4.72
C GLY A 254 -9.30 -15.71 -3.54
N ALA A 255 -9.88 -16.33 -2.51
CA ALA A 255 -9.19 -16.59 -1.23
C ALA A 255 -8.34 -17.87 -1.22
N SER A 256 -8.39 -18.66 -2.30
CA SER A 256 -7.75 -19.99 -2.36
C SER A 256 -6.25 -19.95 -2.68
N THR A 257 -5.68 -18.78 -2.93
CA THR A 257 -4.22 -18.59 -3.10
C THR A 257 -3.50 -18.62 -1.73
N ASP A 258 -2.19 -18.87 -1.73
CA ASP A 258 -1.37 -18.94 -0.50
C ASP A 258 -1.21 -17.59 0.21
N GLY A 259 -1.42 -16.50 -0.53
CA GLY A 259 -1.40 -15.14 -0.02
C GLY A 259 -2.22 -14.18 -0.86
N GLN A 260 -2.23 -12.91 -0.44
CA GLN A 260 -2.97 -11.84 -1.11
C GLN A 260 -2.13 -10.58 -1.21
N VAL A 261 -2.32 -9.82 -2.29
CA VAL A 261 -1.77 -8.47 -2.49
C VAL A 261 -2.87 -7.47 -2.86
N LEU A 262 -2.73 -6.25 -2.36
CA LEU A 262 -3.52 -5.10 -2.78
C LEU A 262 -2.61 -3.87 -2.93
N VAL A 263 -3.06 -2.93 -3.77
CA VAL A 263 -2.45 -1.61 -3.89
C VAL A 263 -2.76 -0.80 -2.63
N PHE A 264 -1.72 -0.22 -2.02
CA PHE A 264 -1.78 0.57 -0.78
C PHE A 264 -2.88 1.64 -0.81
N HIS A 265 -2.93 2.41 -1.90
CA HIS A 265 -3.88 3.49 -2.11
C HIS A 265 -5.32 3.02 -2.16
N ASP A 266 -5.59 1.91 -2.85
CA ASP A 266 -6.93 1.33 -2.95
C ASP A 266 -7.37 0.76 -1.60
N LEU A 267 -6.47 0.03 -0.93
CA LEU A 267 -6.70 -0.58 0.38
C LEU A 267 -7.04 0.48 1.43
N LEU A 268 -6.38 1.65 1.40
CA LEU A 268 -6.58 2.73 2.36
C LEU A 268 -7.58 3.80 1.92
N GLY A 269 -8.13 3.70 0.70
CA GLY A 269 -9.05 4.69 0.16
C GLY A 269 -8.44 6.10 0.08
N MET A 270 -7.19 6.20 -0.39
CA MET A 270 -6.43 7.47 -0.45
C MET A 270 -6.85 8.36 -1.61
N LEU A 271 -7.12 7.79 -2.79
CA LEU A 271 -7.47 8.57 -3.97
C LEU A 271 -8.98 8.85 -3.99
N GLN A 272 -9.32 10.14 -3.98
CA GLN A 272 -10.70 10.64 -4.08
C GLN A 272 -10.90 11.59 -5.26
N HIS A 273 -9.88 11.81 -6.08
CA HIS A 273 -10.00 12.65 -7.26
C HIS A 273 -11.11 12.09 -8.18
N PRO A 274 -12.02 12.90 -8.74
CA PRO A 274 -13.17 12.40 -9.51
C PRO A 274 -12.78 11.45 -10.66
N HIS A 275 -11.62 11.68 -11.29
CA HIS A 275 -11.08 10.81 -12.34
C HIS A 275 -10.56 9.44 -11.85
N HIS A 276 -10.24 9.29 -10.56
CA HIS A 276 -9.73 8.04 -9.98
C HIS A 276 -10.71 7.37 -8.98
N ALA A 277 -11.62 8.14 -8.37
CA ALA A 277 -12.61 7.64 -7.42
C ALA A 277 -13.59 6.63 -8.04
N GLN A 278 -13.80 6.70 -9.36
CA GLN A 278 -14.66 5.79 -10.13
C GLN A 278 -14.02 4.41 -10.39
N PHE A 279 -12.73 4.22 -10.09
CA PHE A 279 -11.94 3.08 -10.56
C PHE A 279 -11.40 2.17 -9.46
N VAL A 280 -11.95 2.19 -8.23
CA VAL A 280 -11.55 1.17 -7.25
C VAL A 280 -11.98 -0.21 -7.75
N PRO A 281 -11.04 -1.16 -7.94
CA PRO A 281 -11.37 -2.44 -8.52
C PRO A 281 -12.38 -3.20 -7.65
N LYS A 282 -13.31 -3.93 -8.28
CA LYS A 282 -14.37 -4.68 -7.56
C LYS A 282 -13.84 -5.70 -6.54
N PHE A 283 -12.61 -6.16 -6.71
CA PHE A 283 -11.96 -7.11 -5.80
C PHE A 283 -11.28 -6.43 -4.60
N CYS A 284 -11.18 -5.10 -4.58
CA CYS A 284 -10.51 -4.38 -3.51
C CYS A 284 -11.48 -4.05 -2.38
N LYS A 285 -11.16 -4.52 -1.17
CA LYS A 285 -11.83 -4.09 0.07
C LYS A 285 -11.09 -2.88 0.63
N ARG A 286 -11.81 -1.78 0.86
CA ARG A 286 -11.27 -0.62 1.59
C ARG A 286 -11.24 -0.91 3.09
N TYR A 287 -10.09 -0.73 3.71
CA TYR A 287 -9.86 -0.89 5.15
C TYR A 287 -9.82 0.47 5.88
N ALA A 288 -9.67 1.57 5.15
CA ALA A 288 -9.72 2.94 5.66
C ALA A 288 -10.28 3.91 4.60
N GLY A 289 -10.48 5.16 4.99
CA GLY A 289 -10.90 6.27 4.11
C GLY A 289 -9.96 7.46 4.27
N ILE A 290 -8.67 7.25 4.01
CA ILE A 290 -7.61 8.22 4.33
C ILE A 290 -7.71 9.48 3.47
N GLY A 291 -8.14 9.38 2.22
CA GLY A 291 -8.30 10.56 1.35
C GLY A 291 -9.24 11.61 1.95
N GLU A 292 -10.31 11.17 2.62
CA GLU A 292 -11.26 12.07 3.28
C GLU A 292 -10.61 12.77 4.47
N GLN A 293 -9.84 12.03 5.27
CA GLN A 293 -9.16 12.60 6.44
C GLN A 293 -8.08 13.61 6.02
N ILE A 294 -7.39 13.35 4.91
CA ILE A 294 -6.45 14.32 4.32
C ILE A 294 -7.19 15.59 3.92
N ARG A 295 -8.31 15.46 3.17
CA ARG A 295 -9.11 16.60 2.71
C ARG A 295 -9.61 17.45 3.89
N ILE A 296 -10.20 16.82 4.90
CA ILE A 296 -10.68 17.49 6.12
C ILE A 296 -9.55 18.25 6.83
N GLY A 297 -8.37 17.62 6.98
CA GLY A 297 -7.22 18.26 7.62
C GLY A 297 -6.70 19.49 6.85
N LEU A 298 -6.67 19.40 5.52
CA LEU A 298 -6.27 20.52 4.66
C LEU A 298 -7.28 21.67 4.71
N GLU A 299 -8.58 21.37 4.71
CA GLU A 299 -9.65 22.36 4.82
C GLU A 299 -9.61 23.06 6.18
N ALA A 300 -9.48 22.30 7.28
CA ALA A 300 -9.37 22.87 8.62
C ALA A 300 -8.15 23.80 8.74
N TYR A 301 -6.99 23.40 8.20
CA TYR A 301 -5.81 24.25 8.18
C TYR A 301 -6.04 25.54 7.38
N ARG A 302 -6.65 25.46 6.19
CA ARG A 302 -7.00 26.64 5.39
C ARG A 302 -7.93 27.57 6.16
N ASP A 303 -8.99 27.04 6.75
CA ASP A 303 -10.01 27.81 7.47
C ASP A 303 -9.42 28.49 8.73
N ASP A 304 -8.50 27.82 9.43
CA ASP A 304 -7.76 28.39 10.56
C ASP A 304 -6.87 29.56 10.12
N VAL A 305 -6.22 29.46 8.95
CA VAL A 305 -5.41 30.55 8.37
C VAL A 305 -6.28 31.72 7.92
N GLU A 306 -7.36 31.45 7.19
CA GLU A 306 -8.27 32.48 6.66
C GLU A 306 -8.99 33.24 7.78
N SER A 307 -9.32 32.56 8.88
CA SER A 307 -9.94 33.18 10.06
C SER A 307 -8.94 33.83 11.03
N GLY A 308 -7.63 33.68 10.79
CA GLY A 308 -6.57 34.19 11.66
C GLY A 308 -6.42 33.44 12.98
N GLN A 309 -7.01 32.25 13.12
CA GLN A 309 -6.82 31.37 14.28
C GLN A 309 -5.43 30.71 14.26
N PHE A 310 -4.90 30.44 13.07
CA PHE A 310 -3.53 30.00 12.85
C PHE A 310 -2.74 31.02 12.03
N SER A 311 -1.54 31.43 12.45
CA SER A 311 -0.83 31.01 13.68
C SER A 311 -1.27 31.80 14.92
N SER A 312 -1.22 31.16 16.08
CA SER A 312 -1.44 31.79 17.40
C SER A 312 -0.15 31.84 18.24
N GLU A 313 -0.20 32.44 19.44
CA GLU A 313 0.95 32.43 20.37
C GLU A 313 1.41 31.01 20.74
N ALA A 314 0.48 30.04 20.79
CA ALA A 314 0.80 28.64 21.11
C ALA A 314 1.71 28.00 20.06
N TYR A 315 1.65 28.47 18.81
CA TYR A 315 2.46 28.00 17.69
C TYR A 315 3.61 28.96 17.32
N SER A 316 3.88 29.94 18.20
CA SER A 316 4.94 30.95 18.01
C SER A 316 6.06 30.80 19.06
N PRO A 317 7.00 29.84 18.89
CA PRO A 317 8.04 29.58 19.89
C PRO A 317 9.08 30.72 20.00
N TYR A 318 9.10 31.66 19.05
CA TYR A 318 10.07 32.75 18.99
C TYR A 318 9.50 34.03 19.64
N LYS A 319 9.77 34.21 20.94
CA LYS A 319 9.35 35.41 21.68
C LYS A 319 10.42 36.49 21.61
N VAL A 320 10.02 37.72 21.28
CA VAL A 320 10.89 38.90 21.44
C VAL A 320 11.14 39.10 22.94
N ARG A 321 12.40 39.04 23.39
CA ARG A 321 12.75 39.44 24.77
C ARG A 321 12.32 40.89 24.95
N ARG A 322 11.36 41.14 25.84
CA ARG A 322 11.03 42.51 26.26
C ARG A 322 12.29 43.14 26.82
N CYS A 323 12.87 44.08 26.07
CA CYS A 323 13.88 44.97 26.60
C CYS A 323 13.18 45.84 27.65
N ARG A 324 13.55 45.69 28.93
CA ARG A 324 13.16 46.65 29.97
C ARG A 324 13.85 47.98 29.64
N ARG A 325 13.29 48.75 28.70
CA ARG A 325 13.51 50.18 28.71
C ARG A 325 12.75 50.69 29.93
N ASN A 326 13.50 50.99 30.99
CA ASN A 326 13.13 52.08 31.88
C ASN A 326 13.03 53.30 30.97
N LEU A 327 11.84 53.53 30.41
CA LEU A 327 11.48 54.80 29.81
C LEU A 327 11.52 55.78 30.97
N LEU A 328 12.60 56.56 30.97
CA LEU A 328 12.86 57.67 31.87
C LEU A 328 11.60 58.53 31.97
N SER A 329 11.23 58.79 33.23
CA SER A 329 10.39 59.90 33.68
C SER A 329 10.77 61.21 33.02
#